data_AF-A0A961X1I3-F1
#
_entry.id   AF-A0A961X1I3-F1
#
_cell.length_a   1.000
_cell.length_b   1.000
_cell.length_c   1.000
_cell.angle_alpha   90.00
_cell.angle_beta   90.00
_cell.angle_gamma   90.00
#
_symmetry.space_group_name_H-M   'P 1'
#
loop_
_entity.id
_entity.type
_entity.pdbx_description
1 polymer ?
#
loop_
_entity_poly.entity_id
_entity_poly.type
_entity_poly.pdbx_seq_one_letter_code
_entity_poly.pdbx_strand_id
1 'polypeptide(L)'
;GVFVRYMANPVVDLACRSWLGPGYQMATQINQVRPGGKAQQPHRDYHLGFMTAEQMSDYAPHIHRFNPMLILQGGVAHVDVPVESGPTKLLPYSQRYLQGYVAAMLPEFRAYFEERHSQLPLAKGDAIFFSPALFHAAGENRTEDVVRTVNLIQTASPFAKHMEQIDRTAMSRAIFPHLVKLDGPHRTAVIAAAADGYAFPTNLDTDPPLGGLAPPSQQALLTRAVDEGWDQARFEAALTAQAERRQA
;
A
#
# COMPACT_ATOMS: atom_id res chain seq x y z
N GLY A 1 10.32 -14.34 -9.22
CA GLY A 1 11.63 -14.23 -8.55
C GLY A 1 11.86 -12.90 -7.82
N VAL A 2 12.05 -11.79 -8.54
CA VAL A 2 12.41 -10.47 -7.94
C VAL A 2 11.37 -9.99 -6.92
N PHE A 3 10.09 -9.98 -7.30
CA PHE A 3 8.99 -9.61 -6.39
C PHE A 3 9.02 -10.39 -5.07
N VAL A 4 9.17 -11.72 -5.15
CA VAL A 4 9.22 -12.61 -3.98
C VAL A 4 10.38 -12.24 -3.06
N ARG A 5 11.58 -11.99 -3.59
CA ARG A 5 12.71 -11.55 -2.75
C ARG A 5 12.49 -10.17 -2.12
N TYR A 6 11.82 -9.28 -2.84
CA TYR A 6 11.54 -7.93 -2.34
C TYR A 6 10.49 -7.95 -1.23
N MET A 7 9.38 -8.66 -1.44
CA MET A 7 8.25 -8.72 -0.50
C MET A 7 8.43 -9.73 0.64
N ALA A 8 9.46 -10.57 0.55
CA ALA A 8 9.92 -11.37 1.68
C ALA A 8 10.52 -10.51 2.81
N ASN A 9 10.73 -9.20 2.60
CA ASN A 9 11.30 -8.31 3.61
C ASN A 9 10.39 -8.23 4.86
N PRO A 10 10.84 -8.72 6.03
CA PRO A 10 10.01 -8.78 7.23
C PRO A 10 9.70 -7.40 7.82
N VAL A 11 10.51 -6.37 7.52
CA VAL A 11 10.28 -5.01 8.01
C VAL A 11 9.06 -4.38 7.33
N VAL A 12 8.90 -4.62 6.02
CA VAL A 12 7.74 -4.12 5.26
C VAL A 12 6.46 -4.76 5.78
N ASP A 13 6.45 -6.09 5.88
CA ASP A 13 5.30 -6.83 6.42
C ASP A 13 4.98 -6.43 7.87
N LEU A 14 6.00 -6.28 8.73
CA LEU A 14 5.79 -5.82 10.10
C LEU A 14 5.15 -4.43 10.16
N ALA A 15 5.60 -3.47 9.36
CA ALA A 15 5.02 -2.12 9.30
C ALA A 15 3.55 -2.18 8.87
N CYS A 16 3.26 -2.91 7.78
CA CYS A 16 1.91 -3.08 7.26
C CYS A 16 0.98 -3.76 8.28
N ARG A 17 1.38 -4.89 8.87
CA ARG A 17 0.56 -5.62 9.86
C ARG A 17 0.37 -4.85 11.16
N SER A 18 1.38 -4.11 11.60
CA SER A 18 1.27 -3.32 12.84
C SER A 18 0.28 -2.17 12.71
N TRP A 19 0.12 -1.62 11.50
CA TRP A 19 -0.84 -0.56 11.23
C TRP A 19 -2.24 -1.08 10.84
N LEU A 20 -2.31 -2.08 9.95
CA LEU A 20 -3.55 -2.50 9.28
C LEU A 20 -4.12 -3.82 9.79
N GLY A 21 -3.34 -4.59 10.55
CA GLY A 21 -3.66 -5.97 10.87
C GLY A 21 -3.38 -6.95 9.71
N PRO A 22 -3.85 -8.20 9.83
CA PRO A 22 -3.65 -9.23 8.80
C PRO A 22 -4.50 -8.96 7.56
N GLY A 23 -4.16 -9.64 6.47
CA GLY A 23 -4.95 -9.61 5.23
C GLY A 23 -4.91 -8.27 4.48
N TYR A 24 -3.96 -7.39 4.82
CA TYR A 24 -3.74 -6.16 4.09
C TYR A 24 -3.51 -6.44 2.60
N GLN A 25 -3.80 -5.44 1.79
CA GLN A 25 -3.59 -5.47 0.35
C GLN A 25 -2.55 -4.42 -0.02
N MET A 26 -1.58 -4.77 -0.86
CA MET A 26 -0.50 -3.87 -1.24
C MET A 26 -0.53 -3.58 -2.74
N ALA A 27 -0.27 -2.32 -3.09
CA ALA A 27 0.17 -1.90 -4.41
C ALA A 27 1.55 -1.24 -4.30
N THR A 28 2.38 -1.42 -5.33
CA THR A 28 3.66 -0.73 -5.41
C THR A 28 3.83 -0.03 -6.73
N GLN A 29 4.30 1.21 -6.70
CA GLN A 29 4.49 2.04 -7.88
C GLN A 29 5.83 2.76 -7.81
N ILE A 30 6.54 2.80 -8.94
CA ILE A 30 7.78 3.56 -9.02
C ILE A 30 7.44 5.05 -9.12
N ASN A 31 7.96 5.84 -8.18
CA ASN A 31 7.90 7.29 -8.22
C ASN A 31 9.28 7.87 -8.54
N GLN A 32 9.37 8.54 -9.68
CA GLN A 32 10.60 9.17 -10.17
C GLN A 32 10.46 10.68 -10.23
N VAL A 33 11.41 11.39 -9.62
CA VAL A 33 11.60 12.83 -9.82
C VAL A 33 12.95 13.04 -10.48
N ARG A 34 12.92 13.45 -11.75
CA ARG A 34 14.13 13.72 -12.55
C ARG A 34 14.77 15.05 -12.14
N PRO A 35 16.06 15.27 -12.46
CA PRO A 35 16.72 16.58 -12.37
C PRO A 35 15.82 17.71 -12.90
N GLY A 36 15.68 18.79 -12.12
CA GLY A 36 14.81 19.93 -12.42
C GLY A 36 13.31 19.72 -12.12
N GLY A 37 12.91 18.53 -11.66
CA GLY A 37 11.53 18.21 -11.31
C GLY A 37 10.99 19.09 -10.19
N LYS A 38 9.81 19.69 -10.40
CA LYS A 38 9.21 20.64 -9.45
C LYS A 38 8.57 19.95 -8.26
N ALA A 39 8.57 20.66 -7.13
CA ALA A 39 7.87 20.21 -5.93
C ALA A 39 6.37 20.05 -6.19
N GLN A 40 5.77 19.06 -5.55
CA GLN A 40 4.31 18.92 -5.50
C GLN A 40 3.71 19.90 -4.50
N GLN A 41 2.40 20.15 -4.64
CA GLN A 41 1.65 20.84 -3.59
C GLN A 41 1.42 19.90 -2.40
N PRO A 42 1.40 20.42 -1.15
CA PRO A 42 1.10 19.60 0.01
C PRO A 42 -0.31 19.06 -0.07
N HIS A 43 -0.42 17.78 0.24
CA HIS A 43 -1.68 17.06 0.23
C HIS A 43 -1.71 16.04 1.36
N ARG A 44 -2.90 15.46 1.53
CA ARG A 44 -3.11 14.22 2.25
C ARG A 44 -3.59 13.20 1.25
N ASP A 45 -3.17 11.97 1.46
CA ASP A 45 -3.55 10.85 0.61
C ASP A 45 -4.86 10.22 1.09
N TYR A 46 -5.54 9.51 0.16
CA TYR A 46 -6.63 8.55 0.36
C TYR A 46 -7.80 8.95 1.27
N HIS A 47 -9.03 8.50 1.05
CA HIS A 47 -9.74 8.69 -0.21
C HIS A 47 -10.13 10.15 -0.42
N LEU A 48 -10.35 10.88 0.68
CA LEU A 48 -10.75 12.29 0.63
C LEU A 48 -9.70 13.16 -0.09
N GLY A 49 -8.42 12.78 -0.02
CA GLY A 49 -7.32 13.46 -0.70
C GLY A 49 -7.45 13.63 -2.21
N PHE A 50 -8.33 12.86 -2.86
CA PHE A 50 -8.58 12.92 -4.31
C PHE A 50 -9.83 13.73 -4.69
N MET A 51 -10.44 14.42 -3.74
CA MET A 51 -11.70 15.14 -3.90
C MET A 51 -11.48 16.66 -3.90
N THR A 52 -12.48 17.42 -4.37
CA THR A 52 -12.52 18.88 -4.16
C THR A 52 -12.89 19.21 -2.71
N ALA A 53 -12.66 20.45 -2.28
CA ALA A 53 -13.01 20.90 -0.93
C ALA A 53 -14.52 20.78 -0.65
N GLU A 54 -15.35 21.03 -1.66
CA GLU A 54 -16.81 20.90 -1.58
C GLU A 54 -17.20 19.42 -1.34
N GLN A 55 -16.67 18.51 -2.16
CA GLN A 55 -16.91 17.07 -2.01
C GLN A 55 -16.44 16.53 -0.66
N MET A 56 -15.29 16.99 -0.15
CA MET A 56 -14.80 16.61 1.17
C MET A 56 -15.75 17.08 2.29
N SER A 57 -16.40 18.23 2.09
CA SER A 57 -17.28 18.85 3.10
C SER A 57 -18.62 18.12 3.26
N ASP A 58 -19.03 17.34 2.26
CA ASP A 58 -20.22 16.49 2.34
C ASP A 58 -20.04 15.28 3.27
N TYR A 59 -18.80 14.90 3.57
CA TYR A 59 -18.52 13.78 4.48
C TYR A 59 -18.54 14.21 5.95
N ALA A 60 -19.24 13.42 6.77
CA ALA A 60 -19.32 13.66 8.20
C ALA A 60 -17.93 13.60 8.90
N PRO A 61 -17.72 14.32 10.01
CA PRO A 61 -16.41 14.41 10.68
C PRO A 61 -15.76 13.07 11.07
N HIS A 62 -16.57 12.04 11.34
CA HIS A 62 -16.04 10.71 11.67
C HIS A 62 -15.38 10.02 10.46
N ILE A 63 -15.81 10.33 9.23
CA ILE A 63 -15.17 9.84 8.00
C ILE A 63 -13.77 10.46 7.85
N HIS A 64 -13.66 11.77 8.06
CA HIS A 64 -12.37 12.48 8.07
C HIS A 64 -11.38 11.90 9.09
N ARG A 65 -11.89 11.48 10.26
CA ARG A 65 -11.10 10.87 11.32
C ARG A 65 -10.71 9.42 11.02
N PHE A 66 -11.65 8.63 10.49
CA PHE A 66 -11.51 7.18 10.39
C PHE A 66 -10.78 6.73 9.11
N ASN A 67 -11.06 7.38 7.98
CA ASN A 67 -10.51 7.00 6.68
C ASN A 67 -8.97 6.83 6.65
N PRO A 68 -8.16 7.69 7.31
CA PRO A 68 -6.70 7.52 7.35
C PRO A 68 -6.20 6.25 8.04
N MET A 69 -7.02 5.62 8.90
CA MET A 69 -6.65 4.42 9.64
C MET A 69 -6.72 3.14 8.78
N LEU A 70 -7.30 3.23 7.58
CA LEU A 70 -7.45 2.10 6.67
C LEU A 70 -6.33 1.96 5.66
N ILE A 71 -5.41 2.93 5.60
CA ILE A 71 -4.33 2.97 4.62
C ILE A 71 -3.02 3.26 5.34
N LEU A 72 -1.94 2.63 4.90
CA LEU A 72 -0.56 2.96 5.26
C LEU A 72 0.17 3.38 3.99
N GLN A 73 0.78 4.57 4.03
CA GLN A 73 1.72 4.98 3.00
C GLN A 73 3.13 4.59 3.40
N GLY A 74 3.93 4.22 2.41
CA GLY A 74 5.35 4.06 2.58
C GLY A 74 6.10 4.11 1.27
N GLY A 75 7.42 3.99 1.37
CA GLY A 75 8.27 3.89 0.20
C GLY A 75 9.68 3.47 0.58
N VAL A 76 10.35 2.83 -0.38
CA VAL A 76 11.76 2.41 -0.25
C VAL A 76 12.59 3.14 -1.28
N ALA A 77 13.66 3.80 -0.84
CA ALA A 77 14.60 4.47 -1.72
C ALA A 77 15.38 3.43 -2.55
N HIS A 78 15.34 3.55 -3.89
CA HIS A 78 16.07 2.65 -4.79
C HIS A 78 17.43 3.20 -5.22
N VAL A 79 17.70 4.46 -4.86
CA VAL A 79 18.95 5.20 -5.00
C VAL A 79 19.16 6.02 -3.72
N ASP A 80 20.34 6.59 -3.53
CA ASP A 80 20.51 7.61 -2.49
C ASP A 80 19.69 8.85 -2.85
N VAL A 81 18.99 9.39 -1.86
CA VAL A 81 18.10 10.55 -1.98
C VAL A 81 18.61 11.63 -1.03
N PRO A 82 19.63 12.40 -1.43
CA PRO A 82 20.03 13.59 -0.69
C PRO A 82 18.91 14.65 -0.74
N VAL A 83 18.88 15.60 0.20
CA VAL A 83 17.80 16.60 0.31
C VAL A 83 17.64 17.42 -0.98
N GLU A 84 18.74 17.68 -1.67
CA GLU A 84 18.81 18.39 -2.95
C GLU A 84 18.06 17.66 -4.06
N SER A 85 17.91 16.33 -3.98
CA SER A 85 17.19 15.51 -4.97
C SER A 85 15.68 15.44 -4.72
N GLY A 86 15.17 16.16 -3.71
CA GLY A 86 13.74 16.28 -3.42
C GLY A 86 13.13 15.04 -2.76
N PRO A 87 13.64 14.55 -1.61
CA PRO A 87 12.91 13.59 -0.78
C PRO A 87 11.54 14.16 -0.40
N THR A 88 10.66 13.29 0.07
CA THR A 88 9.33 13.70 0.54
C THR A 88 9.46 14.74 1.65
N LYS A 89 8.81 15.89 1.46
CA LYS A 89 8.53 16.87 2.49
C LYS A 89 7.44 16.33 3.40
N LEU A 90 7.64 16.39 4.71
CA LEU A 90 6.70 15.89 5.71
C LEU A 90 6.40 17.02 6.68
N LEU A 91 5.14 17.19 7.09
CA LEU A 91 4.80 18.10 8.18
C LEU A 91 4.52 17.28 9.45
N PRO A 92 5.47 17.15 10.39
CA PRO A 92 5.30 16.28 11.55
C PRO A 92 4.05 16.61 12.37
N TYR A 93 3.42 15.57 12.92
CA TYR A 93 2.19 15.63 13.74
C TYR A 93 0.92 16.14 13.03
N SER A 94 1.03 16.56 11.77
CA SER A 94 -0.09 17.15 11.03
C SER A 94 -1.24 16.19 10.78
N GLN A 95 -1.03 14.87 10.83
CA GLN A 95 -2.09 13.84 10.76
C GLN A 95 -3.12 13.94 11.90
N ARG A 96 -2.77 14.61 13.01
CA ARG A 96 -3.68 14.85 14.14
C ARG A 96 -4.67 15.99 13.89
N TYR A 97 -4.43 16.81 12.87
CA TYR A 97 -5.30 17.92 12.53
C TYR A 97 -6.53 17.44 11.76
N LEU A 98 -7.69 17.41 12.41
CA LEU A 98 -8.88 16.76 11.85
C LEU A 98 -9.34 17.40 10.52
N GLN A 99 -9.32 18.73 10.44
CA GLN A 99 -9.76 19.49 9.25
C GLN A 99 -8.74 19.45 8.10
N GLY A 100 -7.64 18.71 8.23
CA GLY A 100 -6.52 18.88 7.32
C GLY A 100 -6.74 18.41 5.88
N TYR A 101 -7.75 17.58 5.58
CA TYR A 101 -8.09 17.30 4.18
C TYR A 101 -8.52 18.57 3.45
N VAL A 102 -9.47 19.31 4.04
CA VAL A 102 -9.91 20.61 3.50
C VAL A 102 -8.81 21.65 3.60
N ALA A 103 -8.06 21.68 4.71
CA ALA A 103 -7.00 22.67 4.90
C ALA A 103 -5.86 22.56 3.88
N ALA A 104 -5.60 21.38 3.29
CA ALA A 104 -4.62 21.22 2.21
C ALA A 104 -4.92 22.09 0.96
N MET A 105 -6.17 22.51 0.80
CA MET A 105 -6.61 23.35 -0.30
C MET A 105 -6.43 24.85 -0.02
N LEU A 106 -6.16 25.23 1.23
CA LEU A 106 -6.05 26.64 1.64
C LEU A 106 -4.64 27.19 1.34
N PRO A 107 -4.51 28.33 0.65
CA PRO A 107 -3.21 28.96 0.37
C PRO A 107 -2.37 29.22 1.62
N GLU A 108 -2.99 29.64 2.72
CA GLU A 108 -2.31 29.96 3.97
C GLU A 108 -1.70 28.70 4.59
N PHE A 109 -2.40 27.56 4.47
CA PHE A 109 -1.89 26.29 4.98
C PHE A 109 -0.77 25.74 4.10
N ARG A 110 -0.84 25.97 2.78
CA ARG A 110 0.26 25.62 1.86
C ARG A 110 1.52 26.42 2.17
N ALA A 111 1.38 27.71 2.45
CA ALA A 111 2.50 28.54 2.91
C ALA A 111 3.06 28.04 4.24
N TYR A 112 2.19 27.72 5.21
CA TYR A 112 2.60 27.13 6.49
C TYR A 112 3.36 25.80 6.31
N PHE A 113 2.89 24.92 5.44
CA PHE A 113 3.58 23.67 5.12
C PHE A 113 4.98 23.94 4.56
N GLU A 114 5.10 24.84 3.58
CA GLU A 114 6.40 25.17 2.99
C GLU A 114 7.38 25.75 4.02
N GLU A 115 6.91 26.55 4.97
CA GLU A 115 7.74 27.08 6.07
C GLU A 115 8.16 26.00 7.09
N ARG A 116 7.31 25.00 7.35
CA ARG A 116 7.44 24.11 8.52
C ARG A 116 7.72 22.65 8.23
N HIS A 117 7.75 22.25 6.96
CA HIS A 117 8.04 20.88 6.60
C HIS A 117 9.46 20.46 7.03
N SER A 118 9.66 19.16 7.18
CA SER A 118 10.94 18.52 7.37
C SER A 118 11.22 17.62 6.17
N GLN A 119 12.49 17.52 5.79
CA GLN A 119 12.99 16.56 4.83
C GLN A 119 14.12 15.78 5.47
N LEU A 120 14.17 14.48 5.22
CA LEU A 120 15.24 13.61 5.66
C LEU A 120 15.94 13.06 4.40
N PRO A 121 17.28 13.09 4.34
CA PRO A 121 17.98 12.32 3.32
C PRO A 121 17.72 10.83 3.57
N LEU A 122 17.64 10.05 2.50
CA LEU A 122 17.48 8.60 2.55
C LEU A 122 18.66 7.95 1.84
N ALA A 123 19.30 6.98 2.47
CA ALA A 123 20.22 6.08 1.77
C ALA A 123 19.43 5.07 0.93
N LYS A 124 20.05 4.52 -0.12
CA LYS A 124 19.46 3.43 -0.88
C LYS A 124 19.09 2.26 0.05
N GLY A 125 17.84 1.83 -0.03
CA GLY A 125 17.28 0.77 0.80
C GLY A 125 16.55 1.27 2.05
N ASP A 126 16.71 2.54 2.44
CA ASP A 126 15.94 3.13 3.52
C ASP A 126 14.45 3.12 3.17
N ALA A 127 13.64 2.82 4.17
CA ALA A 127 12.19 2.79 4.08
C ALA A 127 11.58 3.84 5.01
N ILE A 128 10.56 4.52 4.53
CA ILE A 128 9.72 5.40 5.34
C ILE A 128 8.28 4.93 5.27
N PHE A 129 7.59 4.95 6.41
CA PHE A 129 6.16 4.66 6.52
C PHE A 129 5.48 5.78 7.32
N PHE A 130 4.30 6.21 6.87
CA PHE A 130 3.57 7.29 7.52
C PHE A 130 2.07 7.18 7.29
N SER A 131 1.30 7.82 8.17
CA SER A 131 -0.15 7.94 8.01
C SER A 131 -0.48 8.73 6.74
N PRO A 132 -1.46 8.31 5.92
CA PRO A 132 -1.88 9.06 4.73
C PRO A 132 -2.42 10.47 5.06
N ALA A 133 -2.84 10.71 6.32
CA ALA A 133 -3.26 12.03 6.79
C ALA A 133 -2.09 12.94 7.18
N LEU A 134 -0.85 12.46 7.17
CA LEU A 134 0.31 13.33 7.30
C LEU A 134 0.39 14.19 6.04
N PHE A 135 0.45 15.51 6.22
CA PHE A 135 0.67 16.38 5.08
C PHE A 135 2.06 16.11 4.52
N HIS A 136 2.10 15.92 3.22
CA HIS A 136 3.34 15.63 2.52
C HIS A 136 3.29 16.11 1.07
N ALA A 137 4.47 16.21 0.46
CA ALA A 137 4.66 16.53 -0.94
C ALA A 137 6.02 16.00 -1.41
N ALA A 138 6.15 15.63 -2.68
CA ALA A 138 7.49 15.48 -3.25
C ALA A 138 8.25 16.81 -3.24
N GLY A 139 9.51 16.79 -2.81
CA GLY A 139 10.40 17.94 -2.90
C GLY A 139 10.81 18.26 -4.34
N GLU A 140 11.31 19.47 -4.57
CA GLU A 140 11.93 19.83 -5.84
C GLU A 140 13.27 19.10 -5.97
N ASN A 141 13.54 18.51 -7.13
CA ASN A 141 14.84 17.94 -7.44
C ASN A 141 15.70 19.01 -8.11
N ARG A 142 16.69 19.50 -7.36
CA ARG A 142 17.65 20.55 -7.75
C ARG A 142 19.00 19.99 -8.17
N THR A 143 19.16 18.67 -8.20
CA THR A 143 20.37 18.02 -8.70
C THR A 143 20.41 18.03 -10.22
N GLU A 144 21.58 17.74 -10.78
CA GLU A 144 21.79 17.61 -12.23
C GLU A 144 21.81 16.14 -12.68
N ASP A 145 22.13 15.21 -11.78
CA ASP A 145 22.49 13.83 -12.09
C ASP A 145 21.70 12.76 -11.31
N VAL A 146 20.92 13.14 -10.29
CA VAL A 146 20.14 12.18 -9.50
C VAL A 146 18.72 12.05 -10.04
N VAL A 147 18.40 10.89 -10.60
CA VAL A 147 17.00 10.49 -10.85
C VAL A 147 16.44 9.85 -9.58
N ARG A 148 15.82 10.68 -8.72
CA ARG A 148 15.27 10.25 -7.43
C ARG A 148 14.22 9.16 -7.65
N THR A 149 14.55 7.92 -7.30
CA THR A 149 13.70 6.75 -7.54
C THR A 149 13.30 6.12 -6.20
N VAL A 150 12.00 6.11 -5.93
CA VAL A 150 11.41 5.47 -4.74
C VAL A 150 10.35 4.49 -5.22
N ASN A 151 10.37 3.28 -4.67
CA ASN A 151 9.25 2.35 -4.84
C ASN A 151 8.21 2.64 -3.76
N LEU A 152 7.12 3.28 -4.14
CA LEU A 152 6.00 3.56 -3.25
C LEU A 152 5.33 2.25 -2.85
N ILE A 153 4.96 2.15 -1.59
CA ILE A 153 4.24 1.04 -0.99
C ILE A 153 2.94 1.63 -0.46
N GLN A 154 1.85 1.40 -1.19
CA GLN A 154 0.52 1.85 -0.80
C GLN A 154 -0.22 0.62 -0.29
N THR A 155 -0.50 0.59 1.00
CA THR A 155 -1.11 -0.59 1.63
C THR A 155 -2.47 -0.24 2.18
N ALA A 156 -3.48 -1.04 1.87
CA ALA A 156 -4.83 -0.88 2.37
C ALA A 156 -5.22 -2.03 3.31
N SER A 157 -6.07 -1.71 4.28
CA SER A 157 -6.80 -2.70 5.06
C SER A 157 -7.64 -3.60 4.14
N PRO A 158 -7.87 -4.88 4.47
CA PRO A 158 -8.83 -5.73 3.75
C PRO A 158 -10.25 -5.14 3.69
N PHE A 159 -10.58 -4.21 4.59
CA PHE A 159 -11.89 -3.56 4.68
C PHE A 159 -11.99 -2.27 3.85
N ALA A 160 -10.97 -1.94 3.07
CA ALA A 160 -10.90 -0.71 2.30
C ALA A 160 -10.92 -0.98 0.79
N LYS A 161 -11.48 -0.05 0.03
CA LYS A 161 -11.34 -0.05 -1.43
C LYS A 161 -9.93 0.41 -1.77
N HIS A 162 -9.16 -0.41 -2.47
CA HIS A 162 -7.84 0.00 -2.94
C HIS A 162 -7.98 0.96 -4.14
N MET A 163 -7.04 1.90 -4.28
CA MET A 163 -6.99 2.83 -5.43
C MET A 163 -6.65 2.12 -6.75
N GLU A 164 -5.94 0.99 -6.68
CA GLU A 164 -5.43 0.26 -7.84
C GLU A 164 -6.07 -1.12 -7.89
N GLN A 165 -6.52 -1.52 -9.07
CA GLN A 165 -7.02 -2.86 -9.34
C GLN A 165 -5.86 -3.76 -9.76
N ILE A 166 -5.48 -4.66 -8.87
CA ILE A 166 -4.37 -5.60 -9.09
C ILE A 166 -4.93 -7.00 -9.32
N ASP A 167 -4.46 -7.67 -10.36
CA ASP A 167 -4.77 -9.08 -10.63
C ASP A 167 -4.00 -10.00 -9.66
N ARG A 168 -4.55 -10.14 -8.45
CA ARG A 168 -3.99 -10.99 -7.38
C ARG A 168 -4.04 -12.47 -7.73
N THR A 169 -4.95 -12.88 -8.61
CA THR A 169 -5.02 -14.25 -9.14
C THR A 169 -3.80 -14.54 -10.01
N ALA A 170 -3.49 -13.67 -10.97
CA ALA A 170 -2.28 -13.81 -11.78
C ALA A 170 -1.00 -13.72 -10.93
N MET A 171 -0.96 -12.80 -9.96
CA MET A 171 0.17 -12.71 -9.03
C MET A 171 0.36 -14.01 -8.23
N SER A 172 -0.70 -14.52 -7.60
CA SER A 172 -0.67 -15.75 -6.80
C SER A 172 -0.16 -16.94 -7.63
N ARG A 173 -0.65 -17.08 -8.88
CA ARG A 173 -0.18 -18.07 -9.84
C ARG A 173 1.32 -17.94 -10.12
N ALA A 174 1.79 -16.72 -10.37
CA ALA A 174 3.18 -16.47 -10.72
C ALA A 174 4.16 -16.66 -9.55
N ILE A 175 3.75 -16.40 -8.31
CA ILE A 175 4.63 -16.52 -7.15
C ILE A 175 4.70 -17.92 -6.56
N PHE A 176 3.68 -18.77 -6.77
CA PHE A 176 3.57 -20.08 -6.13
C PHE A 176 4.84 -20.96 -6.22
N PRO A 177 5.50 -21.12 -7.39
CA PRO A 177 6.74 -21.92 -7.51
C PRO A 177 7.90 -21.44 -6.64
N HIS A 178 7.85 -20.18 -6.19
CA HIS A 178 8.91 -19.56 -5.40
C HIS A 178 8.64 -19.60 -3.90
N LEU A 179 7.39 -19.84 -3.47
CA LEU A 179 7.00 -19.82 -2.05
C LEU A 179 7.56 -21.01 -1.27
N VAL A 180 7.71 -22.16 -1.92
CA VAL A 180 8.24 -23.40 -1.30
C VAL A 180 9.70 -23.26 -0.82
N LYS A 181 10.41 -22.23 -1.31
CA LYS A 181 11.82 -21.96 -0.98
C LYS A 181 12.00 -20.99 0.19
N LEU A 182 10.90 -20.44 0.71
CA LEU A 182 10.91 -19.47 1.80
C LEU A 182 10.58 -20.16 3.12
N ASP A 183 11.18 -19.66 4.20
CA ASP A 183 10.75 -20.01 5.55
C ASP A 183 9.38 -19.40 5.89
N GLY A 184 8.82 -19.76 7.05
CA GLY A 184 7.49 -19.32 7.48
C GLY A 184 7.28 -17.81 7.42
N PRO A 185 8.05 -16.99 8.16
CA PRO A 185 7.87 -15.54 8.18
C PRO A 185 8.01 -14.86 6.81
N HIS A 186 9.04 -15.21 6.03
CA HIS A 186 9.26 -14.62 4.71
C HIS A 186 8.16 -15.03 3.73
N ARG A 187 7.70 -16.29 3.81
CA ARG A 187 6.57 -16.79 3.02
C ARG A 187 5.27 -16.06 3.36
N THR A 188 4.98 -15.87 4.64
CA THR A 188 3.79 -15.12 5.10
C THR A 188 3.80 -13.70 4.56
N ALA A 189 4.95 -13.00 4.60
CA ALA A 189 5.09 -11.64 4.07
C ALA A 189 4.78 -11.57 2.55
N VAL A 190 5.31 -12.52 1.76
CA VAL A 190 5.04 -12.57 0.31
C VAL A 190 3.58 -12.88 0.00
N ILE A 191 2.98 -13.83 0.72
CA ILE A 191 1.55 -14.16 0.57
C ILE A 191 0.69 -12.93 0.90
N ALA A 192 0.98 -12.23 2.00
CA ALA A 192 0.27 -11.03 2.40
C ALA A 192 0.36 -9.91 1.35
N ALA A 193 1.50 -9.74 0.71
CA ALA A 193 1.69 -8.72 -0.33
C ALA A 193 1.02 -9.03 -1.68
N ALA A 194 0.71 -10.30 -1.98
CA ALA A 194 0.32 -10.73 -3.32
C ALA A 194 -1.11 -11.27 -3.46
N ALA A 195 -1.68 -11.82 -2.39
CA ALA A 195 -2.98 -12.49 -2.41
C ALA A 195 -4.01 -11.72 -1.56
N ASP A 196 -5.29 -11.81 -1.93
CA ASP A 196 -6.37 -11.21 -1.17
C ASP A 196 -6.58 -11.94 0.17
N GLY A 197 -6.43 -11.19 1.26
CA GLY A 197 -6.56 -11.69 2.62
C GLY A 197 -8.00 -11.77 3.11
N TYR A 198 -8.95 -11.17 2.39
CA TYR A 198 -10.35 -11.12 2.77
C TYR A 198 -11.23 -12.02 1.89
N ALA A 199 -12.25 -12.60 2.51
CA ALA A 199 -13.19 -13.49 1.83
C ALA A 199 -14.14 -12.72 0.91
N PHE A 200 -14.37 -11.43 1.19
CA PHE A 200 -15.35 -10.60 0.49
C PHE A 200 -14.67 -9.52 -0.37
N PRO A 201 -15.32 -9.07 -1.45
CA PRO A 201 -16.61 -9.55 -1.95
C PRO A 201 -16.51 -10.95 -2.58
N THR A 202 -17.62 -11.69 -2.53
CA THR A 202 -17.82 -13.00 -3.18
C THR A 202 -19.31 -13.17 -3.51
N ASN A 203 -19.64 -14.08 -4.42
CA ASN A 203 -21.01 -14.54 -4.60
C ASN A 203 -21.32 -15.62 -3.54
N LEU A 204 -22.26 -15.34 -2.63
CA LEU A 204 -22.63 -16.26 -1.54
C LEU A 204 -23.47 -17.45 -2.00
N ASP A 205 -24.11 -17.38 -3.17
CA ASP A 205 -24.87 -18.50 -3.75
C ASP A 205 -23.91 -19.58 -4.28
N THR A 206 -22.79 -19.17 -4.88
CA THR A 206 -21.80 -20.06 -5.50
C THR A 206 -20.56 -20.30 -4.65
N ASP A 207 -20.27 -19.45 -3.66
CA ASP A 207 -19.16 -19.60 -2.69
C ASP A 207 -19.66 -19.45 -1.24
N PRO A 208 -20.60 -20.31 -0.78
CA PRO A 208 -21.12 -20.24 0.58
C PRO A 208 -20.04 -20.65 1.61
N PRO A 209 -20.18 -20.22 2.87
CA PRO A 209 -19.28 -20.60 3.94
C PRO A 209 -19.46 -22.08 4.32
N LEU A 210 -18.72 -22.97 3.65
CA LEU A 210 -18.72 -24.40 3.96
C LEU A 210 -17.77 -24.67 5.14
N GLY A 211 -18.33 -24.96 6.31
CA GLY A 211 -17.56 -25.34 7.51
C GLY A 211 -16.95 -24.17 8.29
N GLY A 212 -17.50 -22.96 8.15
CA GLY A 212 -17.04 -21.77 8.87
C GLY A 212 -18.02 -20.60 8.77
N LEU A 213 -17.56 -19.39 9.11
CA LEU A 213 -18.36 -18.14 9.00
C LEU A 213 -18.23 -17.46 7.63
N ALA A 214 -17.17 -17.79 6.87
CA ALA A 214 -16.87 -17.23 5.55
C ALA A 214 -16.13 -18.29 4.70
N PRO A 215 -16.20 -18.22 3.36
CA PRO A 215 -15.33 -19.02 2.49
C PRO A 215 -13.84 -18.63 2.70
N PRO A 216 -12.90 -19.53 2.36
CA PRO A 216 -11.48 -19.25 2.51
C PRO A 216 -11.03 -18.10 1.59
N SER A 217 -10.19 -17.20 2.10
CA SER A 217 -9.56 -16.15 1.29
C SER A 217 -8.51 -16.72 0.33
N GLN A 218 -8.00 -15.88 -0.57
CA GLN A 218 -6.95 -16.28 -1.50
C GLN A 218 -5.63 -16.53 -0.75
N GLN A 219 -5.32 -15.73 0.28
CA GLN A 219 -4.17 -15.98 1.17
C GLN A 219 -4.29 -17.34 1.87
N ALA A 220 -5.49 -17.71 2.34
CA ALA A 220 -5.71 -19.01 2.98
C ALA A 220 -5.52 -20.18 2.00
N LEU A 221 -6.04 -20.06 0.78
CA LEU A 221 -5.83 -21.07 -0.28
C LEU A 221 -4.34 -21.21 -0.62
N LEU A 222 -3.65 -20.10 -0.82
CA LEU A 222 -2.23 -20.07 -1.18
C LEU A 222 -1.35 -20.67 -0.06
N THR A 223 -1.66 -20.34 1.20
CA THR A 223 -0.98 -20.91 2.38
C THR A 223 -1.16 -22.42 2.43
N ARG A 224 -2.42 -22.90 2.32
CA ARG A 224 -2.73 -24.34 2.30
C ARG A 224 -1.99 -25.07 1.19
N ALA A 225 -1.99 -24.51 -0.03
CA ALA A 225 -1.35 -25.15 -1.17
C ALA A 225 0.15 -25.35 -0.95
N VAL A 226 0.83 -24.39 -0.30
CA VAL A 226 2.25 -24.54 0.03
C VAL A 226 2.46 -25.53 1.18
N ASP A 227 1.66 -25.44 2.25
CA ASP A 227 1.81 -26.31 3.43
C ASP A 227 1.53 -27.79 3.13
N GLU A 228 0.58 -28.07 2.24
CA GLU A 228 0.26 -29.43 1.78
C GLU A 228 1.14 -29.91 0.61
N GLY A 229 2.11 -29.10 0.15
CA GLY A 229 3.04 -29.49 -0.92
C GLY A 229 2.36 -29.72 -2.27
N TRP A 230 1.38 -28.90 -2.64
CA TRP A 230 0.70 -29.02 -3.94
C TRP A 230 1.67 -28.73 -5.10
N ASP A 231 1.42 -29.37 -6.24
CA ASP A 231 2.06 -28.97 -7.49
C ASP A 231 1.37 -27.75 -8.12
N GLN A 232 2.01 -27.18 -9.15
CA GLN A 232 1.50 -25.99 -9.86
C GLN A 232 0.12 -26.23 -10.46
N ALA A 233 -0.12 -27.40 -11.06
CA ALA A 233 -1.36 -27.71 -11.76
C ALA A 233 -2.55 -27.79 -10.81
N ARG A 234 -2.37 -28.47 -9.66
CA ARG A 234 -3.38 -28.55 -8.60
C ARG A 234 -3.69 -27.17 -8.02
N PHE A 235 -2.66 -26.35 -7.79
CA PHE A 235 -2.86 -24.99 -7.30
C PHE A 235 -3.62 -24.12 -8.30
N GLU A 236 -3.24 -24.14 -9.58
CA GLU A 236 -3.91 -23.39 -10.63
C GLU A 236 -5.37 -23.76 -10.80
N ALA A 237 -5.68 -25.06 -10.79
CA ALA A 237 -7.06 -25.54 -10.86
C ALA A 237 -7.91 -25.04 -9.68
N ALA A 238 -7.38 -25.11 -8.45
CA ALA A 238 -8.09 -24.64 -7.27
C ALA A 238 -8.26 -23.11 -7.24
N LEU A 239 -7.24 -22.36 -7.69
CA LEU A 239 -7.27 -20.91 -7.76
C LEU A 239 -8.29 -20.43 -8.80
N THR A 240 -8.34 -21.07 -9.97
CA THR A 240 -9.35 -20.80 -11.01
C THR A 240 -10.75 -21.10 -10.49
N ALA A 241 -10.96 -22.27 -9.89
CA ALA A 241 -12.26 -22.63 -9.33
C ALA A 241 -12.71 -21.66 -8.21
N GLN A 242 -11.78 -21.16 -7.38
CA GLN A 242 -12.10 -20.12 -6.40
C GLN A 242 -12.51 -18.81 -7.08
N ALA A 243 -11.75 -18.35 -8.08
CA ALA A 243 -12.06 -17.13 -8.81
C ALA A 243 -13.44 -17.19 -9.51
N GLU A 244 -13.78 -18.32 -10.13
CA GLU A 244 -15.07 -18.56 -10.78
C GLU A 244 -16.22 -18.50 -9.78
N ARG A 245 -16.12 -19.22 -8.64
CA ARG A 245 -17.16 -19.17 -7.60
C ARG A 245 -17.37 -17.76 -7.04
N ARG A 246 -16.34 -16.92 -6.96
CA ARG A 246 -16.45 -15.54 -6.46
C ARG A 246 -17.13 -14.58 -7.45
N GLN A 247 -17.12 -14.88 -8.74
CA GLN A 247 -17.58 -13.99 -9.82
C GLN A 247 -18.89 -14.41 -10.51
N ALA A 248 -19.29 -15.68 -10.34
CA ALA A 248 -20.50 -16.25 -10.93
C ALA A 248 -21.77 -15.49 -10.53
#